data_AF-A0A8R7VD43-F1
#
_entry.id   AF-A0A8R7VD43-F1
#
_cell.length_a   1.000
_cell.length_b   1.000
_cell.length_c   1.000
_cell.angle_alpha   90.00
_cell.angle_beta   90.00
_cell.angle_gamma   90.00
#
_symmetry.space_group_name_H-M   'P 1'
#
loop_
_entity.id
_entity.type
_entity.pdbx_description
1 polymer ?
#
loop_
_entity_poly.entity_id
_entity_poly.type
_entity_poly.pdbx_seq_one_letter_code
_entity_poly.pdbx_strand_id
1 'polypeptide(L)'
;MAAQQPGGLPDHQTRALSAAYTGVCAAKEPVRTPGDLARLKGVGGWVVDVMEDSFPGSSLDLSPPRSNTPGETGRKNTRNKPYVPRLKSAAYAIMITLYREMERGKEFMMRQELIDAAEASGLSEHAIGSNNSRNSRNDGYSYTGWNSMKKLTNKDLVKKKSNPAKYYLTEKGKETARDCLARSGLDGPAGPLTAASHPAVVLSD
;
A
#
# COMPACT_ATOMS: atom_id res chain seq x y z
N MET A 1 36.13 -24.58 4.94
CA MET A 1 34.79 -24.53 4.31
C MET A 1 33.84 -23.88 5.31
N ALA A 2 33.46 -22.63 5.11
CA ALA A 2 32.50 -21.96 5.99
C ALA A 2 31.09 -22.36 5.54
N ALA A 3 30.43 -23.18 6.34
CA ALA A 3 29.01 -23.49 6.16
C ALA A 3 28.23 -22.20 6.40
N GLN A 4 27.63 -21.65 5.33
CA GLN A 4 26.64 -20.59 5.45
C GLN A 4 25.44 -21.18 6.19
N GLN A 5 25.25 -20.78 7.45
CA GLN A 5 24.00 -21.07 8.14
C GLN A 5 22.87 -20.34 7.39
N PRO A 6 21.75 -21.02 7.07
CA PRO A 6 20.61 -20.35 6.48
C PRO A 6 20.14 -19.26 7.43
N GLY A 7 19.92 -18.05 6.91
CA GLY A 7 19.49 -16.90 7.71
C GLY A 7 18.31 -17.27 8.59
N GLY A 8 18.51 -17.17 9.91
CA GLY A 8 17.49 -17.53 10.89
C GLY A 8 16.21 -16.73 10.69
N LEU A 9 15.09 -17.35 11.08
CA LEU A 9 13.78 -16.70 11.06
C LEU A 9 13.82 -15.44 11.96
N PRO A 10 13.25 -14.29 11.54
CA PRO A 10 13.26 -13.06 12.34
C PRO A 10 12.65 -13.26 13.72
N ASP A 11 13.16 -12.55 14.74
CA ASP A 11 12.86 -12.81 16.17
C ASP A 11 11.37 -12.94 16.50
N HIS A 12 10.53 -12.11 15.88
CA HIS A 12 9.09 -12.13 16.11
C HIS A 12 8.42 -13.41 15.61
N GLN A 13 8.90 -13.98 14.50
CA GLN A 13 8.43 -15.26 13.95
C GLN A 13 8.92 -16.42 14.81
N THR A 14 10.18 -16.39 15.26
CA THR A 14 10.74 -17.38 16.18
C THR A 14 9.97 -17.44 17.51
N ARG A 15 9.63 -16.27 18.08
CA ARG A 15 8.77 -16.19 19.27
C ARG A 15 7.36 -16.70 19.01
N ALA A 16 6.77 -16.39 17.85
CA ALA A 16 5.44 -16.87 17.49
C ALA A 16 5.40 -18.40 17.33
N LEU A 17 6.40 -19.01 16.68
CA LEU A 17 6.52 -20.46 16.56
C LEU A 17 6.77 -21.13 17.92
N SER A 18 7.60 -20.54 18.77
CA SER A 18 7.85 -21.06 20.13
C SER A 18 6.59 -21.03 21.01
N ALA A 19 5.81 -19.96 20.92
CA ALA A 19 4.52 -19.86 21.62
C ALA A 19 3.51 -20.88 21.09
N ALA A 20 3.42 -21.03 19.76
CA ALA A 20 2.57 -22.03 19.13
C ALA A 20 2.96 -23.46 19.51
N TYR A 21 4.26 -23.78 19.48
CA TYR A 21 4.79 -25.07 19.92
C TYR A 21 4.40 -25.38 21.36
N THR A 22 4.55 -24.41 22.27
CA THR A 22 4.12 -24.55 23.66
C THR A 22 2.62 -24.83 23.76
N GLY A 23 1.80 -24.16 22.95
CA GLY A 23 0.36 -24.39 22.85
C GLY A 23 0.00 -25.78 22.36
N VAL A 24 0.71 -26.29 21.34
CA VAL A 24 0.55 -27.65 20.79
C VAL A 24 0.94 -28.70 21.82
N CYS A 25 2.08 -28.53 22.51
CA CYS A 25 2.52 -29.45 23.55
C CYS A 25 1.56 -29.48 24.77
N ALA A 26 0.88 -28.37 25.05
CA ALA A 26 -0.10 -28.29 26.12
C ALA A 26 -1.52 -28.75 25.70
N ALA A 27 -1.75 -28.99 24.41
CA ALA A 27 -3.05 -29.39 23.89
C ALA A 27 -3.41 -30.80 24.34
N LYS A 28 -4.64 -30.98 24.85
CA LYS A 28 -5.17 -32.31 25.21
C LYS A 28 -5.78 -33.05 24.01
N GLU A 29 -6.17 -32.31 22.98
CA GLU A 29 -6.81 -32.84 21.77
C GLU A 29 -5.81 -32.83 20.61
N PRO A 30 -5.83 -33.86 19.74
CA PRO A 30 -4.94 -33.92 18.58
C PRO A 30 -5.30 -32.83 17.56
N VAL A 31 -4.31 -32.06 17.13
CA VAL A 31 -4.49 -31.04 16.09
C VAL A 31 -4.52 -31.71 14.72
N ARG A 32 -5.70 -31.78 14.09
CA ARG A 32 -5.89 -32.46 12.79
C ARG A 32 -6.23 -31.51 11.66
N THR A 33 -6.68 -30.31 12.01
CA THR A 33 -7.06 -29.28 11.04
C THR A 33 -6.39 -27.94 11.39
N PRO A 34 -6.24 -27.03 10.42
CA PRO A 34 -5.81 -25.66 10.70
C PRO A 34 -6.75 -24.94 11.69
N GLY A 35 -8.04 -25.32 11.70
CA GLY A 35 -9.00 -24.83 12.69
C GLY A 35 -8.68 -25.25 14.11
N ASP A 36 -8.25 -26.50 14.32
CA ASP A 36 -7.82 -26.98 15.64
C ASP A 36 -6.59 -26.22 16.13
N LEU A 37 -5.65 -25.95 15.23
CA LEU A 37 -4.43 -25.20 15.52
C LEU A 37 -4.77 -23.78 15.95
N ALA A 38 -5.69 -23.12 15.25
CA ALA A 38 -6.13 -21.75 15.55
C ALA A 38 -6.78 -21.59 16.94
N ARG A 39 -7.33 -22.68 17.50
CA ARG A 39 -7.97 -22.67 18.83
C ARG A 39 -6.98 -22.78 19.98
N LEU A 40 -5.71 -23.10 19.69
CA LEU A 40 -4.68 -23.28 20.73
C LEU A 40 -4.16 -21.93 21.24
N LYS A 41 -3.96 -21.87 22.56
CA LYS A 41 -3.41 -20.69 23.23
C LYS A 41 -1.96 -20.47 22.78
N GLY A 42 -1.67 -19.27 22.25
CA GLY A 42 -0.32 -18.91 21.77
C GLY A 42 -0.12 -19.14 20.27
N VAL A 43 -1.09 -19.73 19.58
CA VAL A 43 -1.09 -19.82 18.12
C VAL A 43 -1.72 -18.55 17.55
N GLY A 44 -0.91 -17.76 16.83
CA GLY A 44 -1.40 -16.62 16.06
C GLY A 44 -1.79 -17.03 14.64
N GLY A 45 -2.66 -16.25 13.98
CA GLY A 45 -3.13 -16.54 12.62
C GLY A 45 -2.00 -16.79 11.61
N TRP A 46 -0.89 -16.05 11.71
CA TRP A 46 0.29 -16.29 10.86
C TRP A 46 0.87 -17.71 10.99
N VAL A 47 0.84 -18.32 12.19
CA VAL A 47 1.32 -19.70 12.38
C VAL A 47 0.38 -20.70 11.69
N VAL A 48 -0.93 -20.41 11.69
CA VAL A 48 -1.92 -21.22 10.99
C VAL A 48 -1.73 -21.13 9.48
N ASP A 49 -1.55 -19.92 8.94
CA ASP A 49 -1.24 -19.70 7.51
C ASP A 49 0.04 -20.47 7.10
N VAL A 50 1.09 -20.42 7.93
CA VAL A 50 2.37 -21.11 7.64
C VAL A 50 2.25 -22.63 7.69
N MET A 51 1.41 -23.17 8.58
CA MET A 51 1.22 -24.62 8.75
C MET A 51 0.08 -25.19 7.90
N GLU A 52 -0.62 -24.37 7.10
CA GLU A 52 -1.82 -24.78 6.37
C GLU A 52 -1.56 -25.94 5.39
N ASP A 53 -0.39 -25.98 4.76
CA ASP A 53 0.04 -27.05 3.83
C ASP A 53 0.44 -28.35 4.56
N SER A 54 0.72 -28.28 5.86
CA SER A 54 1.13 -29.45 6.66
C SER A 54 -0.03 -30.34 7.11
N PHE A 55 -1.28 -29.92 6.90
CA PHE A 55 -2.46 -30.70 7.28
C PHE A 55 -2.95 -31.59 6.12
N PRO A 56 -3.21 -32.88 6.35
CA PRO A 56 -3.76 -33.76 5.32
C PRO A 56 -5.22 -33.38 5.02
N GLY A 57 -5.44 -32.66 3.93
CA GLY A 57 -6.77 -32.18 3.50
C GLY A 57 -6.76 -30.88 2.69
N SER A 58 -5.62 -30.20 2.58
CA SER A 58 -5.52 -28.85 1.99
C SER A 58 -5.75 -28.78 0.46
N SER A 59 -5.98 -29.89 -0.24
CA SER A 59 -6.37 -29.89 -1.66
C SER A 59 -7.85 -30.20 -1.92
N LEU A 60 -8.66 -30.49 -0.90
CA LEU A 60 -10.10 -30.71 -1.07
C LEU A 60 -10.89 -29.60 -0.39
N ASP A 61 -11.13 -28.56 -1.20
CA ASP A 61 -12.09 -27.50 -0.99
C ASP A 61 -13.48 -28.08 -0.65
N LEU A 62 -13.76 -28.17 0.65
CA LEU A 62 -15.09 -28.43 1.19
C LEU A 62 -15.32 -27.53 2.40
N SER A 63 -15.48 -26.24 2.15
CA SER A 63 -16.18 -25.36 3.09
C SER A 63 -17.70 -25.47 2.88
N PRO A 64 -18.52 -25.85 3.88
CA PRO A 64 -19.95 -25.58 3.82
C PRO A 64 -20.19 -24.06 4.00
N PRO A 65 -21.08 -23.42 3.21
CA PRO A 65 -21.42 -22.02 3.40
C PRO A 65 -22.47 -21.90 4.50
N ARG A 66 -22.15 -21.24 5.62
CA ARG A 66 -23.11 -20.71 6.61
C ARG A 66 -22.35 -19.94 7.69
N SER A 67 -22.81 -18.85 8.28
CA SER A 67 -23.86 -17.87 8.02
C SER A 67 -23.72 -16.87 9.17
N ASN A 68 -23.72 -15.58 8.85
CA ASN A 68 -24.13 -14.44 9.67
C ASN A 68 -24.16 -14.60 11.20
N THR A 69 -23.09 -14.13 11.88
CA THR A 69 -23.19 -13.50 13.20
C THR A 69 -22.96 -11.99 13.04
N PRO A 70 -23.93 -11.13 13.41
CA PRO A 70 -23.70 -9.69 13.44
C PRO A 70 -22.85 -9.36 14.67
N GLY A 71 -21.63 -8.86 14.44
CA GLY A 71 -20.82 -8.30 15.51
C GLY A 71 -19.49 -9.00 15.76
N GLU A 72 -18.69 -9.24 14.73
CA GLU A 72 -17.24 -9.25 14.93
C GLU A 72 -16.59 -8.57 13.74
N THR A 73 -15.83 -7.51 14.02
CA THR A 73 -15.07 -6.76 13.02
C THR A 73 -13.96 -7.65 12.50
N GLY A 74 -14.32 -8.50 11.54
CA GLY A 74 -13.41 -9.36 10.81
C GLY A 74 -12.33 -8.51 10.16
N ARG A 75 -11.19 -8.39 10.84
CA ARG A 75 -9.94 -8.02 10.19
C ARG A 75 -9.56 -9.21 9.31
N LYS A 76 -10.23 -9.33 8.16
CA LYS A 76 -9.80 -10.18 7.05
C LYS A 76 -8.31 -9.96 6.92
N ASN A 77 -7.55 -11.05 7.04
CA ASN A 77 -6.11 -11.11 6.98
C ASN A 77 -5.60 -10.24 5.80
N THR A 78 -5.29 -8.97 6.10
CA THR A 78 -4.84 -7.95 5.13
C THR A 78 -3.34 -7.77 5.30
N ARG A 79 -2.65 -8.80 5.80
CA ARG A 79 -1.24 -8.68 6.17
C ARG A 79 -0.30 -8.89 4.99
N ASN A 80 -0.78 -9.49 3.89
CA ASN A 80 -0.01 -9.62 2.64
C ASN A 80 -0.60 -8.90 1.43
N LYS A 81 -1.64 -8.06 1.61
CA LYS A 81 -2.08 -7.23 0.47
C LYS A 81 -1.01 -6.18 0.19
N PRO A 82 -0.51 -6.07 -1.06
CA PRO A 82 0.39 -4.98 -1.42
C PRO A 82 -0.30 -3.67 -1.04
N TYR A 83 0.47 -2.73 -0.47
CA TYR A 83 -0.08 -1.45 -0.04
C TYR A 83 -0.57 -0.70 -1.27
N VAL A 84 -1.89 -0.52 -1.39
CA VAL A 84 -2.51 0.30 -2.43
C VAL A 84 -2.95 1.63 -1.81
N PRO A 85 -2.39 2.77 -2.24
CA PRO A 85 -2.85 4.06 -1.73
C PRO A 85 -4.30 4.31 -2.11
N ARG A 86 -5.03 4.97 -1.19
CA ARG A 86 -6.43 5.31 -1.39
C ARG A 86 -6.57 6.33 -2.53
N LEU A 87 -7.58 6.17 -3.37
CA LEU A 87 -7.90 7.09 -4.46
C LEU A 87 -8.03 8.54 -3.92
N LYS A 88 -7.57 9.52 -4.70
CA LYS A 88 -7.58 10.96 -4.36
C LYS A 88 -6.75 11.36 -3.12
N SER A 89 -5.91 10.47 -2.60
CA SER A 89 -4.99 10.80 -1.51
C SER A 89 -3.69 11.43 -2.02
N ALA A 90 -2.98 12.16 -1.15
CA ALA A 90 -1.66 12.69 -1.48
C ALA A 90 -0.65 11.58 -1.85
N ALA A 91 -0.74 10.40 -1.21
CA ALA A 91 0.09 9.24 -1.55
C ALA A 91 -0.18 8.76 -2.99
N TYR A 92 -1.46 8.72 -3.38
CA TYR A 92 -1.90 8.37 -4.72
C TYR A 92 -1.39 9.38 -5.73
N ALA A 93 -1.59 10.68 -5.51
CA ALA A 93 -1.13 11.72 -6.43
C ALA A 93 0.39 11.68 -6.64
N ILE A 94 1.18 11.61 -5.56
CA ILE A 94 2.65 11.51 -5.66
C ILE A 94 3.07 10.29 -6.50
N MET A 95 2.46 9.13 -6.25
CA MET A 95 2.83 7.89 -6.94
C MET A 95 2.42 7.89 -8.41
N ILE A 96 1.19 8.33 -8.72
CA ILE A 96 0.68 8.38 -10.09
C ILE A 96 1.40 9.45 -10.92
N THR A 97 1.71 10.61 -10.35
CA THR A 97 2.50 11.64 -11.04
C THR A 97 3.90 11.11 -11.37
N LEU A 98 4.57 10.48 -10.43
CA LEU A 98 5.89 9.89 -10.69
C LEU A 98 5.83 8.78 -11.76
N TYR A 99 4.74 8.00 -11.79
CA TYR A 99 4.51 6.98 -12.81
C TYR A 99 4.30 7.59 -14.21
N ARG A 100 3.41 8.60 -14.33
CA ARG A 100 3.14 9.29 -15.60
C ARG A 100 4.37 9.98 -16.18
N GLU A 101 5.16 10.62 -15.32
CA GLU A 101 6.37 11.33 -15.73
C GLU A 101 7.48 10.36 -16.14
N MET A 102 7.54 9.19 -15.49
CA MET A 102 8.39 8.10 -15.94
C MET A 102 8.00 7.60 -17.34
N GLU A 103 6.70 7.44 -17.64
CA GLU A 103 6.23 7.07 -18.98
C GLU A 103 6.56 8.13 -20.03
N ARG A 104 6.65 9.41 -19.63
CA ARG A 104 7.13 10.52 -20.48
C ARG A 104 8.65 10.54 -20.68
N GLY A 105 9.38 9.60 -20.08
CA GLY A 105 10.85 9.49 -20.20
C GLY A 105 11.64 10.12 -19.05
N LYS A 106 10.96 10.58 -17.99
CA LYS A 106 11.62 11.19 -16.83
C LYS A 106 11.92 10.15 -15.75
N GLU A 107 13.17 9.73 -15.66
CA GLU A 107 13.57 8.64 -14.75
C GLU A 107 13.45 8.99 -13.26
N PHE A 108 13.54 10.27 -12.90
CA PHE A 108 13.47 10.74 -11.52
C PHE A 108 12.84 12.12 -11.41
N MET A 109 12.31 12.40 -10.23
CA MET A 109 11.88 13.74 -9.85
C MET A 109 12.52 14.16 -8.53
N MET A 110 12.77 15.46 -8.40
CA MET A 110 13.13 16.06 -7.11
C MET A 110 11.87 16.35 -6.29
N ARG A 111 12.04 16.54 -4.97
CA ARG A 111 10.91 16.81 -4.06
C ARG A 111 9.99 17.94 -4.55
N GLN A 112 10.57 19.10 -4.87
CA GLN A 112 9.79 20.29 -5.22
C GLN A 112 9.06 20.11 -6.55
N GLU A 113 9.74 19.54 -7.53
CA GLU A 113 9.20 19.21 -8.84
C GLU A 113 8.07 18.17 -8.76
N LEU A 114 8.23 17.16 -7.90
CA LEU A 114 7.21 16.14 -7.66
C LEU A 114 5.97 16.72 -6.98
N ILE A 115 6.15 17.68 -6.06
CA ILE A 115 5.04 18.39 -5.41
C ILE A 115 4.28 19.21 -6.46
N ASP A 116 4.98 20.04 -7.23
CA ASP A 116 4.40 20.92 -8.24
C ASP A 116 3.63 20.13 -9.31
N ALA A 117 4.24 19.08 -9.86
CA ALA A 117 3.60 18.22 -10.86
C ALA A 117 2.38 17.47 -10.29
N ALA A 118 2.43 17.05 -9.03
CA ALA A 118 1.33 16.32 -8.41
C ALA A 118 0.17 17.24 -8.03
N GLU A 119 0.44 18.50 -7.65
CA GLU A 119 -0.58 19.53 -7.44
C GLU A 119 -1.21 19.98 -8.76
N ALA A 120 -0.40 20.20 -9.80
CA ALA A 120 -0.88 20.50 -11.15
C ALA A 120 -1.74 19.37 -11.74
N SER A 121 -1.48 18.12 -11.35
CA SER A 121 -2.26 16.96 -11.82
C SER A 121 -3.68 16.91 -11.24
N GLY A 122 -3.98 17.62 -10.15
CA GLY A 122 -5.31 17.62 -9.51
C GLY A 122 -5.75 16.25 -8.97
N LEU A 123 -4.81 15.32 -8.76
CA LEU A 123 -5.10 13.93 -8.38
C LEU A 123 -5.32 13.75 -6.87
N SER A 124 -5.14 14.80 -6.06
CA SER A 124 -5.30 14.77 -4.61
C SER A 124 -6.31 15.82 -4.17
N GLU A 125 -7.23 15.44 -3.28
CA GLU A 125 -8.11 16.39 -2.59
C GLU A 125 -7.38 17.16 -1.47
N HIS A 126 -6.14 16.75 -1.15
CA HIS A 126 -5.29 17.35 -0.13
C HIS A 126 -4.05 17.99 -0.74
N ALA A 127 -3.62 19.13 -0.20
CA ALA A 127 -2.37 19.78 -0.57
C ALA A 127 -1.17 18.85 -0.33
N ILE A 128 -0.28 18.78 -1.31
CA ILE A 128 0.87 17.87 -1.30
C ILE A 128 2.08 18.60 -0.74
N GLY A 129 2.25 19.86 -1.14
CA GLY A 129 3.24 20.78 -0.61
C GLY A 129 2.96 21.16 0.84
N SER A 130 4.02 21.58 1.52
CA SER A 130 3.85 22.39 2.74
C SER A 130 3.20 23.69 2.30
N ASN A 131 2.04 24.02 2.87
CA ASN A 131 1.37 25.29 2.60
C ASN A 131 2.32 26.44 3.02
N ASN A 132 3.09 26.96 2.06
CA ASN A 132 3.82 28.21 2.21
C ASN A 132 2.97 29.39 1.72
N SER A 133 1.63 29.27 1.71
CA SER A 133 0.82 30.49 1.71
C SER A 133 1.06 31.18 3.05
N ARG A 134 1.53 32.42 2.99
CA ARG A 134 1.84 33.29 4.12
C ARG A 134 0.61 33.69 4.95
N ASN A 135 -0.37 32.80 5.14
CA ASN A 135 -1.61 33.15 5.84
C ASN A 135 -2.29 32.03 6.67
N SER A 136 -1.60 30.95 7.05
CA SER A 136 -2.18 30.00 8.02
C SER A 136 -1.68 30.29 9.43
N ARG A 137 -2.23 31.33 10.06
CA ARG A 137 -2.17 31.51 11.53
C ARG A 137 -3.22 30.62 12.21
N ASN A 138 -3.20 29.33 11.92
CA ASN A 138 -3.81 28.29 12.76
C ASN A 138 -3.41 26.92 12.22
N ASP A 139 -3.51 25.90 13.08
CA ASP A 139 -3.28 24.47 12.81
C ASP A 139 -1.84 23.97 12.97
N GLY A 140 -1.44 23.83 14.23
CA GLY A 140 -0.22 23.17 14.71
C GLY A 140 -0.10 21.67 14.41
N TYR A 141 -0.75 21.17 13.36
CA TYR A 141 -0.58 19.80 12.88
C TYR A 141 -0.81 19.72 11.36
N SER A 142 0.10 20.33 10.59
CA SER A 142 0.12 20.18 9.14
C SER A 142 0.48 18.73 8.77
N TYR A 143 -0.53 17.87 8.59
CA TYR A 143 -0.41 16.62 7.83
C TYR A 143 -0.12 16.97 6.36
N THR A 144 1.10 17.44 6.08
CA THR A 144 1.51 17.76 4.71
C THR A 144 1.45 16.48 3.88
N GLY A 145 0.89 16.56 2.67
CA GLY A 145 0.81 15.40 1.77
C GLY A 145 2.16 14.74 1.54
N TRP A 146 3.26 15.48 1.69
CA TRP A 146 4.64 14.98 1.67
C TRP A 146 4.99 13.93 2.74
N ASN A 147 4.34 13.90 3.92
CA ASN A 147 4.54 12.80 4.88
C ASN A 147 4.10 11.44 4.30
N SER A 148 3.22 11.44 3.30
CA SER A 148 2.86 10.25 2.54
C SER A 148 4.05 9.67 1.77
N MET A 149 5.03 10.50 1.38
CA MET A 149 6.25 10.05 0.70
C MET A 149 7.07 9.08 1.56
N LYS A 150 7.17 9.36 2.87
CA LYS A 150 7.83 8.44 3.82
C LYS A 150 7.13 7.08 3.85
N LYS A 151 5.78 7.07 3.79
CA LYS A 151 5.01 5.82 3.74
C LYS A 151 5.30 5.05 2.45
N LEU A 152 5.39 5.74 1.30
CA LEU A 152 5.74 5.12 0.02
C LEU A 152 7.15 4.54 0.03
N THR A 153 8.13 5.23 0.65
CA THR A 153 9.49 4.69 0.82
C THR A 153 9.52 3.49 1.77
N ASN A 154 8.87 3.56 2.92
CA ASN A 154 8.82 2.46 3.89
C ASN A 154 8.10 1.20 3.37
N LYS A 155 7.28 1.33 2.32
CA LYS A 155 6.56 0.23 1.67
C LYS A 155 7.28 -0.29 0.41
N ASP A 156 8.47 0.23 0.13
CA ASP A 156 9.29 -0.05 -1.06
C ASP A 156 8.57 0.24 -2.38
N LEU A 157 7.65 1.22 -2.38
CA LEU A 157 7.00 1.68 -3.61
C LEU A 157 7.83 2.77 -4.31
N VAL A 158 8.57 3.55 -3.54
CA VAL A 158 9.42 4.63 -4.04
C VAL A 158 10.79 4.56 -3.40
N LYS A 159 11.85 4.58 -4.22
CA LYS A 159 13.24 4.67 -3.78
C LYS A 159 13.71 6.12 -3.83
N LYS A 160 14.53 6.48 -2.84
CA LYS A 160 15.25 7.76 -2.78
C LYS A 160 16.73 7.49 -3.01
N LYS A 161 17.36 8.23 -3.93
CA LYS A 161 18.81 8.19 -4.18
C LYS A 161 19.38 9.61 -4.19
N SER A 162 20.66 9.77 -3.87
CA SER A 162 21.42 11.03 -3.93
C SER A 162 21.02 12.12 -2.91
N ASN A 163 21.87 13.17 -2.86
CA ASN A 163 21.64 14.44 -2.19
C ASN A 163 22.09 15.57 -3.14
N PRO A 164 21.19 16.38 -3.74
CA PRO A 164 19.75 16.46 -3.48
C PRO A 164 18.98 15.18 -3.84
N ALA A 165 17.89 14.94 -3.12
CA ALA A 165 17.12 13.71 -3.17
C ALA A 165 16.38 13.53 -4.51
N LYS A 166 16.73 12.45 -5.21
CA LYS A 166 16.05 11.97 -6.42
C LYS A 166 15.13 10.81 -6.06
N TYR A 167 13.88 10.88 -6.50
CA TYR A 167 12.87 9.86 -6.23
C TYR A 167 12.55 9.05 -7.48
N TYR A 168 12.45 7.74 -7.30
CA TYR A 168 12.27 6.74 -8.36
C TYR A 168 11.18 5.77 -7.96
N LEU A 169 10.39 5.35 -8.92
CA LEU A 169 9.38 4.32 -8.71
C LEU A 169 10.05 2.93 -8.78
N THR A 170 9.78 2.05 -7.80
CA THR A 170 10.24 0.66 -7.84
C THR A 170 9.36 -0.17 -8.76
N GLU A 171 9.78 -1.38 -9.13
CA GLU A 171 8.93 -2.31 -9.89
C GLU A 171 7.58 -2.56 -9.19
N LYS A 172 7.62 -2.81 -7.88
CA LYS A 172 6.42 -2.91 -7.02
C LYS A 172 5.58 -1.64 -7.04
N GLY A 173 6.21 -0.46 -7.01
CA GLY A 173 5.53 0.82 -7.16
C GLY A 173 4.79 0.92 -8.49
N LYS A 174 5.38 0.41 -9.59
CA LYS A 174 4.81 0.53 -10.95
C LYS A 174 3.57 -0.32 -11.07
N GLU A 175 3.65 -1.56 -10.58
CA GLU A 175 2.52 -2.46 -10.52
C GLU A 175 1.38 -1.86 -9.68
N THR A 176 1.71 -1.31 -8.50
CA THR A 176 0.72 -0.65 -7.64
C THR A 176 0.09 0.56 -8.34
N ALA A 177 0.87 1.35 -9.07
CA ALA A 177 0.35 2.49 -9.84
C ALA A 177 -0.60 2.07 -10.95
N ARG A 178 -0.29 0.98 -11.67
CA ARG A 178 -1.17 0.40 -12.68
C ARG A 178 -2.47 -0.12 -12.10
N ASP A 179 -2.42 -0.86 -10.98
CA ASP A 179 -3.62 -1.31 -10.26
C ASP A 179 -4.46 -0.12 -9.79
N CYS A 180 -3.82 0.93 -9.26
CA CYS A 180 -4.47 2.19 -8.89
C CYS A 180 -5.20 2.85 -10.07
N LEU A 181 -4.57 2.93 -11.24
CA LEU A 181 -5.17 3.49 -12.45
C LEU A 181 -6.35 2.65 -12.94
N ALA A 182 -6.19 1.33 -13.00
CA ALA A 182 -7.25 0.39 -13.41
C ALA A 182 -8.49 0.50 -12.50
N ARG A 183 -8.30 0.67 -11.18
CA ARG A 183 -9.40 0.87 -10.21
C ARG A 183 -10.07 2.23 -10.34
N SER A 184 -9.34 3.24 -10.80
CA SER A 184 -9.84 4.61 -10.90
C SER A 184 -10.69 4.87 -12.15
N GLY A 185 -10.66 3.96 -13.13
CA GLY A 185 -11.33 4.17 -14.42
C GLY A 185 -10.72 5.30 -15.26
N LEU A 186 -9.52 5.80 -14.89
CA LEU A 186 -8.79 6.88 -15.58
C LEU A 186 -7.88 6.33 -16.70
N ASP A 187 -8.18 5.18 -17.27
CA ASP A 187 -7.53 4.66 -18.48
C ASP A 187 -8.04 5.46 -19.69
N GLY A 188 -7.52 6.68 -19.80
CA GLY A 188 -7.59 7.50 -21.00
C GLY A 188 -6.16 7.95 -21.33
N PRO A 189 -5.64 7.67 -22.53
CA PRO A 189 -4.30 8.10 -22.92
C PRO A 189 -4.25 9.62 -22.91
N ALA A 190 -3.17 10.18 -22.36
CA ALA A 190 -2.96 11.62 -22.32
C ALA A 190 -3.06 12.23 -23.73
N GLY A 191 -4.02 13.14 -23.92
CA GLY A 191 -4.05 14.11 -25.02
C GLY A 191 -3.67 15.52 -24.52
N PRO A 192 -3.04 16.38 -25.35
CA PRO A 192 -2.44 17.64 -24.93
C PRO A 192 -3.45 18.82 -24.87
N LEU A 193 -3.00 19.87 -24.19
CA LEU A 193 -3.53 21.25 -24.16
C LEU A 193 -4.02 21.73 -25.54
N THR A 194 -5.16 22.46 -25.59
CA THR A 194 -5.21 23.81 -26.18
C THR A 194 -6.58 24.48 -26.02
N ALA A 195 -6.48 25.76 -25.67
CA ALA A 195 -7.31 26.87 -26.15
C ALA A 195 -8.76 26.99 -25.65
N ALA A 196 -8.88 27.91 -24.69
CA ALA A 196 -10.00 28.83 -24.60
C ALA A 196 -10.52 29.25 -25.98
N SER A 197 -11.84 29.15 -26.17
CA SER A 197 -12.54 30.05 -27.07
C SER A 197 -13.71 30.64 -26.31
N HIS A 198 -13.60 31.94 -26.10
CA HIS A 198 -14.55 32.84 -25.47
C HIS A 198 -15.96 32.68 -26.05
N PRO A 199 -17.04 32.84 -25.27
CA PRO A 199 -18.30 33.28 -25.85
C PRO A 199 -18.15 34.76 -26.20
N ALA A 200 -17.96 35.05 -27.49
CA ALA A 200 -18.09 36.40 -28.00
C ALA A 200 -19.52 36.87 -27.74
N VAL A 201 -19.63 37.90 -26.90
CA VAL A 201 -20.80 38.74 -26.73
C VAL A 201 -21.19 39.26 -28.12
N VAL A 202 -22.42 39.01 -28.55
CA VAL A 202 -23.01 39.70 -29.70
C VAL A 202 -24.17 40.54 -29.17
N LEU A 203 -23.96 41.85 -29.19
CA LEU A 203 -24.89 42.91 -28.84
C LEU A 203 -25.24 43.67 -30.14
N SER A 204 -26.55 43.80 -30.41
CA SER A 204 -27.24 44.74 -31.32
C SER A 204 -27.00 44.56 -32.84
N ASP A 205 -27.97 44.80 -33.73
CA ASP A 205 -29.07 45.78 -33.80
C ASP A 205 -30.48 45.15 -33.77
#